data_AF-Q08068-F1
#
_entry.id   AF-Q08068-F1
#
_cell.length_a   1.000
_cell.length_b   1.000
_cell.length_c   1.000
_cell.angle_alpha   90.00
_cell.angle_beta   90.00
_cell.angle_gamma   90.00
#
_symmetry.space_group_name_H-M   'P 1'
#
loop_
_entity.id
_entity.type
_entity.pdbx_description
1 polymer ?
#
loop_
_entity_poly.entity_id
_entity_poly.type
_entity_poly.pdbx_seq_one_letter_code
_entity_poly.pdbx_strand_id
1 'polypeptide(L)' 'EKVCADLVKGAKDKHLRVKGPVRIPTKVLHITTRKSPCGEGTNTWDRFEFRIHKRVIDLI' A
#
# COMPACT_ATOMS: atom_id res chain seq x y z
N GLU A 1 -9.74 -0.77 0.44
CA GLU A 1 -10.59 -1.77 -0.26
C GLU A 1 -11.89 -1.19 -0.80
N LYS A 2 -12.62 -0.41 0.01
CA LYS A 2 -13.86 0.30 -0.37
C LYS A 2 -13.83 0.91 -1.79
N VAL A 3 -12.81 1.70 -2.09
CA VAL A 3 -12.63 2.36 -3.41
C VAL A 3 -12.63 1.38 -4.58
N CYS A 4 -11.99 0.21 -4.44
CA CYS A 4 -11.97 -0.77 -5.54
C CYS A 4 -13.36 -1.38 -5.78
N ALA A 5 -14.14 -1.62 -4.72
CA ALA A 5 -15.49 -2.14 -4.84
C ALA A 5 -16.42 -1.10 -5.50
N ASP A 6 -16.31 0.15 -5.08
CA ASP A 6 -17.10 1.26 -5.63
C ASP A 6 -16.78 1.49 -7.11
N LEU A 7 -15.51 1.45 -7.51
CA LEU A 7 -15.08 1.60 -8.91
C LEU A 7 -15.58 0.45 -9.79
N VAL A 8 -15.48 -0.80 -9.32
CA VAL A 8 -15.98 -1.96 -10.07
C VAL A 8 -17.49 -1.91 -10.22
N LYS A 9 -18.22 -1.49 -9.17
CA LYS A 9 -19.67 -1.30 -9.23
C LYS A 9 -20.05 -0.22 -10.25
N GLY A 10 -19.45 0.97 -10.14
CA GLY A 10 -19.74 2.08 -11.05
C GLY A 10 -19.40 1.78 -12.51
N ALA A 11 -18.37 0.98 -12.78
CA ALA A 11 -18.05 0.55 -14.14
C ALA A 11 -19.05 -0.49 -14.68
N LYS A 12 -19.55 -1.41 -13.84
CA LYS A 12 -20.63 -2.34 -14.22
C LYS A 12 -21.94 -1.62 -14.50
N ASP A 13 -22.30 -0.63 -13.68
CA ASP A 13 -23.52 0.17 -13.88
C ASP A 13 -23.49 0.93 -15.23
N LYS A 14 -22.29 1.34 -15.66
CA LYS A 14 -22.05 2.03 -16.96
C LYS A 14 -21.78 1.07 -18.13
N HIS A 15 -21.94 -0.24 -17.95
CA HIS A 15 -21.74 -1.27 -18.98
C HIS A 15 -20.32 -1.28 -19.59
N LEU A 16 -19.31 -0.84 -18.82
CA LEU A 16 -17.90 -0.87 -19.23
C LEU A 16 -17.28 -2.24 -18.95
N ARG A 17 -16.36 -2.68 -19.81
CA ARG A 17 -15.65 -3.95 -19.62
C ARG A 17 -14.52 -3.73 -18.61
N VAL A 18 -14.70 -4.28 -17.43
CA VAL A 18 -13.69 -4.19 -16.36
C VAL A 18 -12.77 -5.39 -16.43
N LYS A 19 -11.47 -5.16 -16.68
CA LYS A 19 -10.44 -6.15 -16.36
C LYS A 19 -10.00 -5.87 -14.92
N GLY A 20 -10.40 -6.82 -14.06
CA GLY A 20 -10.57 -6.63 -12.63
C GLY A 20 -9.34 -6.16 -11.84
N PRO A 21 -9.53 -5.78 -10.56
CA PRO A 21 -8.48 -5.22 -9.73
C PRO A 21 -7.33 -6.22 -9.51
N VAL A 22 -6.24 -6.06 -10.26
CA VAL A 22 -5.01 -6.84 -10.08
C VAL A 22 -4.25 -6.30 -8.87
N ARG A 23 -4.02 -7.17 -7.88
CA ARG A 23 -3.20 -6.84 -6.72
C ARG A 23 -1.73 -6.93 -7.12
N ILE A 24 -1.03 -5.80 -7.08
CA ILE A 24 0.42 -5.78 -7.24
C ILE A 24 1.06 -6.12 -5.88
N PRO A 25 2.22 -6.81 -5.86
CA PRO A 25 2.98 -7.03 -4.64
C PRO A 25 3.16 -5.75 -3.82
N THR A 26 2.89 -5.87 -2.51
CA THR A 26 3.01 -4.74 -1.58
C THR A 26 4.48 -4.36 -1.45
N LYS A 27 4.82 -3.09 -1.69
CA LYS A 27 6.18 -2.59 -1.45
C LYS A 27 6.28 -2.19 0.02
N VAL A 28 7.27 -2.74 0.72
CA VAL A 28 7.55 -2.41 2.12
C VAL A 28 8.80 -1.55 2.15
N LEU A 29 8.64 -0.31 2.62
CA LEU A 29 9.75 0.59 2.90
C LEU A 29 10.13 0.42 4.36
N HIS A 30 11.42 0.20 4.62
CA HIS A 30 11.97 0.03 5.96
C HIS A 30 12.87 1.22 6.28
N ILE A 31 12.67 1.82 7.45
CA ILE A 31 13.56 2.84 8.01
C ILE A 31 13.99 2.35 9.38
N THR A 32 15.28 2.13 9.54
CA THR A 32 15.89 1.76 10.82
C THR A 32 16.60 2.95 11.42
N THR A 33 16.24 3.35 12.63
CA THR A 33 16.82 4.51 13.32
C THR A 33 17.22 4.15 14.73
N ARG A 34 18.19 4.86 15.29
CA ARG A 34 18.56 4.71 16.70
C ARG A 34 17.47 5.35 17.55
N LYS A 35 17.10 4.69 18.67
CA LYS A 35 16.11 5.24 19.60
C LYS A 35 16.59 6.52 20.27
N SER A 36 17.85 6.53 20.71
CA SER A 36 18.44 7.69 21.37
C SER A 36 18.99 8.70 20.36
N PRO A 37 18.83 10.02 20.61
CA PRO A 37 19.40 11.07 19.77
C PRO A 37 20.90 11.27 20.01
N CYS A 38 21.43 10.79 21.13
CA CYS A 38 22.85 10.85 21.49
C CYS A 38 23.53 9.48 21.38
N GLY A 39 24.86 9.48 21.34
CA GLY A 39 25.73 8.30 21.25
C GLY A 39 25.76 7.43 22.51
N GLU A 40 25.24 7.94 23.63
CA GLU A 40 25.24 7.26 24.93
C GLU A 40 24.07 6.29 25.11
N GLY A 41 24.20 5.40 26.09
CA GLY A 41 23.19 4.40 26.46
C GLY A 41 23.28 3.09 25.68
N THR A 42 22.28 2.22 25.86
CA THR A 42 22.22 0.93 25.15
C THR A 42 21.92 1.14 23.67
N ASN A 43 22.67 0.46 22.80
CA ASN A 43 22.50 0.48 21.33
C ASN A 43 21.16 -0.13 20.90
N THR A 44 20.08 0.62 21.08
CA THR A 44 18.72 0.23 20.75
C THR A 44 18.26 0.91 19.47
N TRP A 45 17.52 0.16 18.64
CA TRP A 45 17.11 0.57 17.30
C TRP A 45 15.60 0.37 17.14
N ASP A 46 14.96 1.33 16.48
CA ASP A 46 13.59 1.22 15.98
C ASP A 46 13.59 0.80 14.51
N ARG A 47 12.62 -0.06 14.16
CA ARG A 47 12.36 -0.50 12.79
C ARG A 47 10.97 -0.02 12.38
N PHE A 48 10.92 1.06 11.62
CA PHE A 48 9.68 1.59 11.05
C PHE A 48 9.41 0.96 9.69
N GLU A 49 8.16 0.56 9.47
CA GLU A 49 7.69 0.00 8.19
C GLU A 49 6.59 0.87 7.61
N PHE A 50 6.72 1.20 6.32
CA PHE A 50 5.63 1.77 5.53
C PHE A 50 5.25 0.81 4.40
N ARG A 51 3.99 0.37 4.38
CA ARG A 51 3.47 -0.63 3.43
C ARG A 51 2.62 0.03 2.36
N ILE A 52 3.10 0.00 1.12
CA ILE A 52 2.41 0.59 -0.03
C ILE A 52 1.66 -0.52 -0.77
N HIS A 53 0.34 -0.53 -0.60
CA HIS A 53 -0.55 -1.45 -1.30
C HIS A 53 -1.01 -0.85 -2.63
N LYS A 54 -0.73 -1.53 -3.74
CA LYS A 54 -1.09 -1.09 -5.09
C LYS A 54 -2.09 -2.05 -5.73
N ARG A 55 -3.09 -1.49 -6.41
CA ARG A 55 -4.10 -2.22 -7.18
C ARG A 55 -4.26 -1.53 -8.53
N VAL A 56 -4.31 -2.30 -9.61
CA VAL A 56 -4.54 -1.79 -10.98
C VAL A 56 -5.90 -2.28 -11.45
N ILE A 57 -6.70 -1.38 -12.00
CA ILE A 57 -7.99 -1.70 -12.63
C ILE A 57 -7.90 -1.15 -14.04
N ASP A 58 -8.08 -2.01 -15.03
CA ASP A 58 -8.15 -1.58 -16.42
C ASP A 58 -9.63 -1.53 -16.83
N LEU A 59 -10.06 -0.38 -17.34
CA LEU A 59 -11.39 -0.17 -17.89
C LEU A 59 -11.26 -0.13 -19.42
N ILE A 60 -12.04 -0.96 -20.11
CA ILE A 60 -12.17 -1.02 -21.57
C ILE A 60 -13.57 -0.57 -21.96
#